data_AF-A0A2G6HBB4-F1
#
_entry.id   AF-A0A2G6HBB4-F1
#
_cell.length_a   1.000
_cell.length_b   1.000
_cell.length_c   1.000
_cell.angle_alpha   90.00
_cell.angle_beta   90.00
_cell.angle_gamma   90.00
#
_symmetry.space_group_name_H-M   'P 1'
#
loop_
_entity.id
_entity.type
_entity.pdbx_description
1 polymer ?
#
loop_
_entity_poly.entity_id
_entity_poly.type
_entity_poly.pdbx_seq_one_letter_code
_entity_poly.pdbx_strand_id
1 'polypeptide(L)'
;ATDKLNSNYITTKAVLIRSINLPQQIKTAIEQKLQQEQEALAYEFKLEKETKEAERKRIEAEGEAAANRIINSSLTPNLLKMRGIEATLDLSKSPNSKTVIIGSGKDGLPLILNN
;
A
#
# COMPACT_ATOMS: atom_id res chain seq x y z
N ALA A 1 6.72 39.03 41.58
CA ALA A 1 8.20 39.19 41.57
C ALA A 1 8.60 40.60 41.16
N THR A 2 7.98 41.13 40.10
CA THR A 2 8.06 42.52 39.63
C THR A 2 7.68 43.57 40.68
N ASP A 3 6.72 43.28 41.55
CA ASP A 3 6.25 44.25 42.56
C ASP A 3 7.32 44.64 43.59
N LYS A 4 8.18 43.70 43.98
CA LYS A 4 9.32 43.97 44.89
C LYS A 4 10.46 44.76 44.23
N LEU A 5 10.51 44.79 42.89
CA LEU A 5 11.53 45.54 42.15
C LEU A 5 11.08 47.00 41.93
N ASN A 6 9.78 47.20 41.72
CA ASN A 6 9.18 48.54 41.62
C ASN A 6 9.28 49.33 42.93
N SER A 7 9.16 48.68 44.10
CA SER A 7 9.37 49.33 45.40
C SER A 7 10.81 49.82 45.64
N ASN A 8 11.77 49.35 44.83
CA ASN A 8 13.17 49.76 44.86
C ASN A 8 13.53 50.71 43.70
N TYR A 9 12.54 51.30 43.03
CA TYR A 9 12.70 52.18 41.86
C TYR A 9 13.43 51.53 40.66
N ILE A 10 13.36 50.20 40.53
CA ILE A 10 13.95 49.46 39.41
C ILE A 10 12.87 49.13 38.37
N THR A 11 12.93 49.77 37.20
CA THR A 11 12.01 49.51 36.08
C THR A 11 12.44 48.28 35.28
N THR A 12 11.65 47.21 35.33
CA THR A 12 11.88 45.97 34.56
C THR A 12 11.09 45.99 33.25
N LYS A 13 11.77 45.81 32.10
CA LYS A 13 11.12 45.80 30.77
C LYS A 13 10.50 44.46 30.37
N ALA A 14 11.16 43.36 30.72
CA ALA A 14 10.67 42.00 30.47
C ALA A 14 11.30 41.02 31.46
N VAL A 15 10.56 39.97 31.81
CA VAL A 15 11.05 38.87 32.67
C VAL A 15 11.03 37.60 31.82
N LEU A 16 12.19 36.95 31.68
CA LEU A 16 12.33 35.71 30.94
C LEU A 16 12.55 34.55 31.92
N ILE A 17 11.69 33.54 31.89
CA ILE A 17 11.87 32.31 32.67
C ILE A 17 12.83 31.41 31.91
N ARG A 18 14.03 31.18 32.48
CA ARG A 18 15.08 30.39 31.83
C ARG A 18 14.99 28.89 32.11
N SER A 19 14.51 28.51 33.29
CA SER A 19 14.36 27.11 33.70
C SER A 19 13.40 26.98 34.88
N ILE A 20 12.63 25.89 34.90
CA ILE A 20 11.73 25.52 36.01
C ILE A 20 12.25 24.20 36.59
N ASN A 21 12.51 24.16 37.90
CA ASN A 21 12.83 22.91 38.60
C ASN A 21 11.52 22.27 39.07
N LEU A 22 11.13 21.20 38.39
CA LEU A 22 9.94 20.42 38.74
C LEU A 22 10.32 19.31 39.74
N PRO A 23 9.47 18.99 40.72
CA PRO A 23 9.62 17.79 41.52
C PRO A 23 9.65 16.53 40.65
N GLN A 24 10.45 15.55 41.03
CA GLN A 24 10.70 14.34 40.22
C GLN A 24 9.40 13.62 39.82
N GLN A 25 8.43 13.53 40.74
CA GLN A 25 7.13 12.89 40.48
C GLN A 25 6.36 13.55 39.32
N ILE A 26 6.35 14.88 39.25
CA ILE A 26 5.64 15.62 38.20
C ILE A 26 6.36 15.47 36.87
N LYS A 27 7.70 15.50 36.87
CA LYS A 27 8.49 15.28 35.66
C LYS A 27 8.21 13.91 35.04
N THR A 28 8.23 12.86 35.86
CA THR A 28 7.94 11.50 35.41
C THR A 28 6.50 11.35 34.90
N ALA A 29 5.51 11.96 35.57
CA ALA A 29 4.13 11.93 35.10
C ALA A 29 3.96 12.64 33.73
N ILE A 30 4.65 13.77 33.52
CA ILE A 30 4.62 14.48 32.23
C ILE A 30 5.29 13.64 31.13
N GLU A 31 6.45 13.05 31.41
CA GLU A 31 7.16 12.18 30.46
C GLU A 31 6.28 10.98 30.06
N GLN A 32 5.63 10.33 31.04
CA GLN A 32 4.70 9.22 30.78
C GLN A 32 3.48 9.65 29.96
N LYS A 33 2.86 10.80 30.29
CA LYS A 33 1.73 11.34 29.52
C LYS A 33 2.15 11.60 28.07
N LEU A 34 3.29 12.26 27.88
CA LEU A 34 3.80 12.59 26.55
C LEU A 34 4.10 11.32 25.75
N GLN A 35 4.71 10.31 26.37
CA GLN A 35 4.96 9.03 25.74
C GLN A 35 3.65 8.35 25.30
N GLN A 36 2.65 8.27 26.19
CA GLN A 36 1.36 7.67 25.87
C GLN A 36 0.63 8.40 24.74
N GLU A 37 0.69 9.74 24.71
CA GLU A 37 0.11 10.53 23.62
C GLU A 37 0.78 10.22 22.27
N GLN A 38 2.12 10.10 22.24
CA GLN A 38 2.84 9.75 21.02
C GLN A 38 2.54 8.31 20.57
N GLU A 39 2.44 7.37 21.51
CA GLU A 39 2.08 5.98 21.22
C GLU A 39 0.65 5.87 20.66
N ALA A 40 -0.31 6.59 21.25
CA ALA A 40 -1.69 6.65 20.76
C ALA A 40 -1.75 7.23 19.35
N LEU A 41 -1.08 8.36 19.10
CA LEU A 41 -1.01 8.98 17.78
C LEU A 41 -0.39 8.04 16.75
N ALA A 42 0.71 7.36 17.09
CA ALA A 42 1.35 6.39 16.20
C ALA A 42 0.43 5.20 15.87
N TYR A 43 -0.36 4.75 16.85
CA TYR A 43 -1.33 3.68 16.64
C TYR A 43 -2.49 4.12 15.73
N GLU A 44 -3.02 5.33 15.90
CA GLU A 44 -4.03 5.90 15.01
C GLU A 44 -3.53 5.97 13.57
N PHE A 45 -2.32 6.49 13.34
CA PHE A 45 -1.71 6.53 12.01
C PHE A 45 -1.54 5.13 11.41
N LYS A 46 -1.17 4.14 12.25
CA LYS A 46 -1.05 2.75 11.80
C LYS A 46 -2.41 2.21 11.36
N LEU A 47 -3.46 2.42 12.15
CA LEU A 47 -4.82 1.97 11.83
C LEU A 47 -5.34 2.62 10.55
N GLU A 48 -5.12 3.93 10.39
CA GLU A 48 -5.51 4.66 9.18
C GLU A 48 -4.78 4.12 7.95
N LYS A 49 -3.48 3.85 8.07
CA LYS A 49 -2.68 3.23 7.00
C LYS A 49 -3.22 1.86 6.60
N GLU A 50 -3.49 0.98 7.57
CA GLU A 50 -4.03 -0.35 7.28
C GLU A 50 -5.42 -0.27 6.63
N THR A 51 -6.26 0.68 7.05
CA THR A 51 -7.58 0.92 6.45
C THR A 51 -7.45 1.36 5.00
N LYS A 52 -6.53 2.30 4.71
CA LYS A 52 -6.25 2.75 3.34
C LYS A 52 -5.68 1.64 2.46
N GLU A 53 -4.81 0.78 2.99
CA GLU A 53 -4.30 -0.38 2.26
C GLU A 53 -5.38 -1.42 1.97
N ALA A 54 -6.28 -1.68 2.92
CA ALA A 54 -7.41 -2.56 2.70
C ALA A 54 -8.32 -2.04 1.59
N GLU A 55 -8.62 -0.74 1.61
CA GLU A 55 -9.43 -0.09 0.57
C GLU A 55 -8.74 -0.11 -0.80
N ARG A 56 -7.43 0.14 -0.84
CA ARG A 56 -6.63 0.03 -2.07
C ARG A 56 -6.75 -1.36 -2.69
N LYS A 57 -6.59 -2.41 -1.89
CA LYS A 57 -6.73 -3.81 -2.34
C LYS A 57 -8.15 -4.12 -2.83
N ARG A 58 -9.18 -3.60 -2.15
CA ARG A 58 -10.57 -3.76 -2.57
C ARG A 58 -10.80 -3.16 -3.96
N ILE A 59 -10.37 -1.92 -4.17
CA ILE A 59 -10.50 -1.22 -5.46
C ILE A 59 -9.73 -1.96 -6.56
N GLU A 60 -8.52 -2.44 -6.27
CA GLU A 60 -7.71 -3.21 -7.21
C GLU A 60 -8.42 -4.50 -7.65
N ALA A 61 -8.93 -5.28 -6.69
CA ALA A 61 -9.68 -6.50 -6.98
C ALA A 61 -10.98 -6.24 -7.76
N GLU A 62 -11.68 -5.15 -7.45
CA GLU A 62 -12.89 -4.75 -8.18
C GLU A 62 -12.57 -4.33 -9.62
N GLY A 63 -11.47 -3.61 -9.83
CA GLY A 63 -10.97 -3.22 -11.14
C GLY A 63 -10.60 -4.44 -11.99
N GLU A 64 -9.86 -5.39 -11.41
CA GLU A 64 -9.49 -6.64 -12.08
C GLU A 64 -10.73 -7.47 -12.43
N ALA A 65 -11.67 -7.62 -11.49
CA ALA A 65 -12.91 -8.34 -11.73
C ALA A 65 -13.75 -7.69 -12.85
N ALA A 66 -13.83 -6.36 -12.88
CA ALA A 66 -14.52 -5.64 -13.94
C ALA A 66 -13.83 -5.82 -15.30
N ALA A 67 -12.50 -5.70 -15.35
CA ALA A 67 -11.71 -5.94 -16.56
C ALA A 67 -11.92 -7.36 -17.08
N ASN A 68 -11.87 -8.37 -16.21
CA ASN A 68 -12.09 -9.77 -16.56
C ASN A 68 -13.52 -10.00 -17.10
N ARG A 69 -14.55 -9.35 -16.53
CA ARG A 69 -15.91 -9.44 -17.08
C ARG A 69 -16.00 -8.84 -18.49
N ILE A 70 -15.39 -7.68 -18.72
CA ILE A 70 -15.37 -7.04 -20.04
C ILE A 70 -14.64 -7.91 -21.05
N ILE A 71 -13.46 -8.41 -20.70
CA ILE A 71 -12.67 -9.31 -21.57
C ILE A 71 -13.50 -10.56 -21.90
N ASN A 72 -14.08 -11.23 -20.90
CA ASN A 72 -14.92 -12.42 -21.13
C ASN A 72 -16.13 -12.12 -22.01
N SER A 73 -16.76 -10.95 -21.87
CA SER A 73 -17.88 -10.55 -22.74
C SER A 73 -17.45 -10.32 -24.19
N SER A 74 -16.20 -9.94 -24.43
CA SER A 74 -15.64 -9.72 -25.77
C SER A 74 -15.07 -10.98 -26.42
N LEU A 75 -14.86 -12.06 -25.64
CA LEU A 75 -14.33 -13.33 -26.12
C LEU A 75 -15.42 -14.12 -26.85
N THR A 76 -15.42 -14.04 -28.18
CA THR A 76 -16.22 -14.94 -29.02
C THR A 76 -15.44 -16.22 -29.35
N PRO A 77 -16.10 -17.36 -29.61
CA PRO A 77 -15.44 -18.60 -30.02
C PRO A 77 -14.52 -18.43 -31.24
N ASN A 78 -14.90 -17.56 -32.18
CA ASN A 78 -14.10 -17.24 -33.37
C ASN A 78 -12.82 -16.45 -33.01
N LEU A 79 -12.91 -15.51 -32.06
CA LEU A 79 -11.75 -14.75 -31.58
C LEU A 79 -10.75 -15.67 -30.84
N LEU A 80 -11.24 -16.56 -29.98
CA LEU A 80 -10.40 -17.56 -29.30
C LEU A 80 -9.68 -18.47 -30.29
N LYS A 81 -10.40 -18.95 -31.33
CA LYS A 81 -9.81 -19.76 -32.40
C LYS A 81 -8.74 -18.98 -33.18
N MET A 82 -9.01 -17.71 -33.52
CA MET A 82 -8.04 -16.83 -34.20
C MET A 82 -6.78 -16.62 -33.34
N ARG A 83 -6.93 -16.35 -32.04
CA ARG A 83 -5.80 -16.23 -31.10
C ARG A 83 -5.01 -17.53 -30.95
N GLY A 84 -5.69 -18.68 -30.95
CA GLY A 84 -5.03 -19.99 -30.96
C GLY A 84 -4.19 -20.23 -32.22
N ILE A 85 -4.67 -19.77 -33.38
CA ILE A 85 -3.93 -19.83 -34.65
C ILE A 85 -2.71 -18.89 -34.61
N GLU A 86 -2.86 -17.65 -34.13
CA GLU A 86 -1.75 -16.71 -33.94
C GLU A 86 -0.67 -17.28 -33.01
N ALA A 87 -1.07 -17.82 -31.86
CA ALA A 87 -0.15 -18.44 -30.91
C ALA A 87 0.60 -19.62 -31.53
N THR A 88 -0.09 -20.45 -32.32
CA THR A 88 0.52 -21.58 -33.04
C THR A 88 1.46 -21.08 -34.15
N LEU A 89 1.13 -19.98 -34.84
CA LEU A 89 1.96 -19.37 -35.87
C LEU A 89 3.23 -18.75 -35.28
N ASP A 90 3.14 -18.03 -34.17
CA ASP A 90 4.31 -17.45 -33.50
C ASP A 90 5.22 -18.54 -32.93
N LEU A 91 4.61 -19.61 -32.42
CA LEU A 91 5.33 -20.81 -32.00
C LEU A 91 6.03 -21.49 -33.19
N SER A 92 5.43 -21.50 -34.38
CA SER A 92 6.06 -22.03 -35.60
C SER A 92 7.24 -21.20 -36.12
N LYS A 93 7.28 -19.90 -35.81
CA LYS A 93 8.38 -18.99 -36.18
C LYS A 93 9.57 -19.02 -35.22
N SER A 94 9.43 -19.68 -34.06
CA SER A 94 10.49 -19.75 -33.05
C SER A 94 11.63 -20.69 -33.50
N PRO A 95 12.91 -20.28 -33.37
CA PRO A 95 14.07 -20.96 -33.97
C PRO A 95 14.47 -22.31 -33.33
N ASN A 96 13.75 -22.78 -32.30
CA ASN A 96 14.02 -24.05 -31.61
C ASN A 96 13.10 -25.17 -32.13
N SER A 97 13.57 -26.42 -32.20
CA SER A 97 12.81 -27.59 -32.68
C SER A 97 11.58 -27.93 -31.78
N LYS A 98 10.48 -28.44 -32.38
CA LYS A 98 9.12 -28.55 -31.78
C LYS A 98 8.26 -29.62 -32.49
N THR A 99 7.51 -30.50 -31.80
CA THR A 99 6.73 -31.61 -32.44
C THR A 99 5.21 -31.52 -32.45
N VAL A 100 4.41 -31.12 -31.48
CA VAL A 100 3.00 -30.67 -31.60
C VAL A 100 1.96 -31.81 -31.90
N ILE A 101 1.67 -32.76 -30.98
CA ILE A 101 0.65 -33.84 -31.06
C ILE A 101 -0.73 -33.38 -30.55
N ILE A 102 -1.66 -33.09 -31.46
CA ILE A 102 -3.03 -32.67 -31.11
C ILE A 102 -3.90 -33.89 -30.83
N GLY A 103 -4.26 -34.15 -29.56
CA GLY A 103 -5.05 -35.34 -29.17
C GLY A 103 -6.51 -35.27 -29.64
N SER A 104 -7.05 -36.31 -30.27
CA SER A 104 -8.35 -36.34 -30.99
C SER A 104 -9.62 -36.33 -30.10
N GLY A 105 -9.78 -35.35 -29.21
CA GLY A 105 -11.06 -34.97 -28.61
C GLY A 105 -11.63 -33.72 -29.29
N LYS A 106 -12.91 -33.39 -29.10
CA LYS A 106 -13.50 -32.11 -29.59
C LYS A 106 -12.77 -30.85 -29.05
N ASP A 107 -11.90 -31.04 -28.04
CA ASP A 107 -10.97 -30.08 -27.41
C ASP A 107 -9.49 -30.51 -27.55
N GLY A 108 -9.11 -31.10 -28.68
CA GLY A 108 -7.75 -31.57 -28.91
C GLY A 108 -6.71 -30.46 -28.94
N LEU A 109 -5.80 -30.45 -27.97
CA LEU A 109 -4.65 -29.54 -27.88
C LEU A 109 -3.35 -30.22 -28.35
N PRO A 110 -2.45 -29.50 -29.05
CA PRO A 110 -1.15 -29.99 -29.54
C PRO A 110 -0.07 -30.31 -28.49
N LEU A 111 0.69 -31.40 -28.63
CA LEU A 111 1.82 -31.83 -27.78
C LEU A 111 3.20 -31.65 -28.42
N ILE A 112 3.94 -30.68 -27.95
CA ILE A 112 5.22 -30.24 -28.54
C ILE A 112 6.42 -31.11 -28.10
N LEU A 113 6.93 -32.00 -28.95
CA LEU A 113 8.22 -32.72 -28.74
C LEU A 113 9.39 -32.05 -29.49
N ASN A 114 10.36 -31.53 -28.78
CA ASN A 114 11.61 -31.09 -29.38
C ASN A 114 12.55 -32.32 -29.54
N ASN A 115 13.45 -32.31 -30.52
CA ASN A 115 14.56 -33.27 -30.62
C ASN A 115 15.83 -32.62 -30.09
#